data_AF-A0A818FNY9-F1
#
_entry.id   AF-A0A818FNY9-F1
#
_cell.length_a   1.000
_cell.length_b   1.000
_cell.length_c   1.000
_cell.angle_alpha   90.00
_cell.angle_beta   90.00
_cell.angle_gamma   90.00
#
_symmetry.space_group_name_H-M   'P 1'
#
loop_
_entity.id
_entity.type
_entity.pdbx_description
1 polymer ?
#
loop_
_entity_poly.entity_id
_entity_poly.type
_entity_poly.pdbx_seq_one_letter_code
_entity_poly.pdbx_strand_id
1 'polypeptide(L)'
;MNQHNISLLDLPNEILLMIFKKLDNMYVLSSLLLVNNRRLDALIQENNFSSILNFILPTSLNHTHAPVIPSVDQFCTSILRRINHKVKTLIVGSFSMKDILYAARYPNLTEVKLFNVDSLTISLYFTDNKRLLYTVPRQITDLILVFKNKSYKASLKDYTADLYACILKYCENLKHLSIIGSYPHYYPPLVLSNVPLTTFFSSTLNKLCIRVRHFEDCLALLDGRLKQLTTLIIFIENMEYDSLNVYNMDDLPNLKCLSLTTPFCLTNTYDTQFLPLFHRMLNLEELTLYITIKNRTTFIDGTHIYNEILVHMPRLHMFNFCISTDTTLDHLVDHLSKNDIQQTLNNIKYQEMNCIVNYGYSTAICYVFSLPFMFDDLTYIGNTYPSIVFNNVKRLTVKDEISFKHEFFKGIALSFPLLEELCVINIKPQSLISDKWNSNDNQWYSIIKFPYLISLRLVTVHTDYIDQFLNERKTHLPCLTELTVNYNNLLIVTEHFTRDATWLNCMKIKKLHVGETIEHTKHLHVYFPLLELCFFSY
;
A
#
# COMPACT_ATOMS: atom_id res chain seq x y z
N MET A 1 -19.76 -38.66 30.31
CA MET A 1 -19.87 -38.31 28.89
C MET A 1 -18.48 -38.40 28.27
N ASN A 2 -18.21 -39.43 27.45
CA ASN A 2 -16.91 -39.59 26.79
C ASN A 2 -16.81 -38.57 25.66
N GLN A 3 -15.93 -37.58 25.79
CA GLN A 3 -15.53 -36.75 24.66
C GLN A 3 -14.74 -37.62 23.70
N HIS A 4 -15.39 -38.10 22.64
CA HIS A 4 -14.67 -38.65 21.50
C HIS A 4 -13.96 -37.50 20.79
N ASN A 5 -12.65 -37.40 21.00
CA ASN A 5 -11.79 -36.56 20.17
C ASN A 5 -11.76 -37.17 18.77
N ILE A 6 -12.47 -36.56 17.82
CA ILE A 6 -12.36 -36.89 16.40
C ILE A 6 -10.96 -36.48 15.96
N SER A 7 -10.13 -37.45 15.54
CA SER A 7 -8.82 -37.14 14.97
C SER A 7 -9.03 -36.47 13.62
N LEU A 8 -8.17 -35.50 13.26
CA LEU A 8 -8.16 -34.91 11.93
C LEU A 8 -8.02 -36.00 10.84
N LEU A 9 -7.36 -37.11 11.18
CA LEU A 9 -7.16 -38.27 10.32
C LEU A 9 -8.40 -39.16 10.15
N ASP A 10 -9.50 -38.89 10.85
CA ASP A 10 -10.77 -39.62 10.72
C ASP A 10 -11.76 -38.89 9.78
N LEU A 11 -11.47 -37.63 9.43
CA LEU A 11 -12.31 -36.85 8.53
C LEU A 11 -12.28 -37.43 7.10
N PRO A 12 -13.33 -37.30 6.28
CA PRO A 12 -13.30 -37.59 4.84
C PRO A 12 -12.30 -36.72 4.06
N ASN A 13 -11.83 -37.19 2.90
CA ASN A 13 -10.84 -36.47 2.09
C ASN A 13 -11.35 -35.11 1.62
N GLU A 14 -12.65 -35.01 1.31
CA GLU A 14 -13.30 -33.78 0.85
C GLU A 14 -13.22 -32.68 1.91
N ILE A 15 -13.49 -33.04 3.18
CA ILE A 15 -13.41 -32.12 4.32
C ILE A 15 -11.95 -31.72 4.56
N LEU A 16 -11.02 -32.68 4.51
CA LEU A 16 -9.59 -32.38 4.62
C LEU A 16 -9.12 -31.42 3.54
N LEU A 17 -9.55 -31.59 2.28
CA LEU A 17 -9.20 -30.67 1.19
C LEU A 17 -9.75 -29.26 1.43
N MET A 18 -10.96 -29.13 1.96
CA MET A 18 -11.52 -27.82 2.32
C MET A 18 -10.72 -27.16 3.46
N ILE A 19 -10.33 -27.93 4.47
CA ILE A 19 -9.52 -27.46 5.59
C ILE A 19 -8.12 -27.08 5.08
N PHE A 20 -7.48 -27.92 4.26
CA PHE A 20 -6.12 -27.69 3.78
C PHE A 20 -6.03 -26.49 2.85
N LYS A 21 -7.05 -26.23 2.03
CA LYS A 21 -7.15 -24.97 1.26
C LYS A 21 -7.12 -23.71 2.14
N LYS A 22 -7.44 -23.82 3.43
CA LYS A 22 -7.42 -22.73 4.40
C LYS A 22 -6.18 -22.76 5.31
N LEU A 23 -5.38 -23.81 5.27
CA LEU A 23 -4.17 -23.99 6.07
C LEU A 23 -2.91 -23.84 5.22
N ASP A 24 -1.76 -23.74 5.88
CA ASP A 24 -0.47 -23.78 5.22
C ASP A 24 -0.22 -25.20 4.67
N ASN A 25 -0.32 -25.33 3.34
CA ASN A 25 -0.18 -26.60 2.62
C ASN A 25 1.13 -27.32 2.99
N MET A 26 2.21 -26.60 3.25
CA MET A 26 3.51 -27.20 3.52
C MET A 26 3.50 -27.98 4.85
N TYR A 27 2.98 -27.37 5.92
CA TYR A 27 2.93 -28.02 7.24
C TYR A 27 2.00 -29.22 7.25
N VAL A 28 0.83 -29.07 6.64
CA VAL A 28 -0.15 -30.13 6.53
C VAL A 28 0.46 -31.35 5.83
N LEU A 29 1.06 -31.13 4.66
CA LEU A 29 1.56 -32.23 3.83
C LEU A 29 2.79 -32.89 4.45
N SER A 30 3.68 -32.11 5.05
CA SER A 30 4.83 -32.63 5.79
C SER A 30 4.39 -33.47 7.00
N SER A 31 3.32 -33.05 7.69
CA SER A 31 2.75 -33.81 8.80
C SER A 31 2.11 -35.13 8.34
N LEU A 32 1.40 -35.12 7.20
CA LEU A 32 0.81 -36.33 6.62
C LEU A 32 1.86 -37.32 6.11
N LEU A 33 3.01 -36.84 5.61
CA LEU A 33 4.12 -37.68 5.19
C LEU A 33 4.67 -38.54 6.34
N LEU A 34 4.70 -37.99 7.55
CA LEU A 34 5.18 -38.69 8.74
C LEU A 34 4.18 -39.72 9.27
N VAL A 35 2.88 -39.51 9.03
CA VAL A 35 1.81 -40.27 9.71
C VAL A 35 1.07 -41.25 8.80
N ASN A 36 0.82 -40.92 7.52
CA ASN A 36 0.02 -41.77 6.63
C ASN A 36 0.29 -41.54 5.13
N ASN A 37 1.31 -42.23 4.60
CA ASN A 37 1.71 -42.14 3.18
C ASN A 37 0.60 -42.50 2.18
N ARG A 38 -0.22 -43.54 2.44
CA ARG A 38 -1.28 -43.93 1.50
C ARG A 38 -2.34 -42.85 1.35
N ARG A 39 -2.68 -42.19 2.45
CA ARG A 39 -3.66 -41.10 2.43
C ARG A 39 -3.09 -39.85 1.76
N LEU A 40 -1.82 -39.54 2.01
CA LEU A 40 -1.10 -38.49 1.30
C LEU A 40 -1.11 -38.74 -0.22
N ASP A 41 -0.89 -39.98 -0.65
CA ASP A 41 -0.92 -40.36 -2.06
C ASP A 41 -2.28 -40.05 -2.69
N ALA A 42 -3.38 -40.43 -2.03
CA ALA A 42 -4.73 -40.13 -2.51
C ALA A 42 -4.97 -38.62 -2.61
N LEU A 43 -4.58 -37.85 -1.61
CA LEU A 43 -4.75 -36.38 -1.59
C LEU A 43 -3.91 -35.67 -2.65
N ILE A 44 -2.69 -36.15 -2.89
CA ILE A 44 -1.80 -35.64 -3.93
C ILE A 44 -2.34 -35.96 -5.34
N GLN A 45 -3.15 -37.01 -5.49
CA GLN A 45 -3.77 -37.30 -6.77
C GLN A 45 -4.84 -36.28 -7.18
N GLU A 46 -5.43 -35.56 -6.22
CA GLU A 46 -6.46 -34.55 -6.45
C GLU A 46 -5.91 -33.29 -7.14
N ASN A 47 -6.33 -33.06 -8.38
CA ASN A 47 -5.84 -31.96 -9.23
C ASN A 47 -6.01 -30.57 -8.60
N ASN A 48 -7.08 -30.37 -7.81
CA ASN A 48 -7.42 -29.08 -7.22
C ASN A 48 -6.47 -28.66 -6.09
N PHE A 49 -5.76 -29.63 -5.49
CA PHE A 49 -4.90 -29.37 -4.34
C PHE A 49 -3.46 -29.08 -4.76
N SER A 50 -2.96 -29.79 -5.77
CA SER A 50 -1.60 -29.64 -6.27
C SER A 50 -1.41 -28.49 -7.28
N SER A 51 -2.49 -27.87 -7.75
CA SER A 51 -2.41 -26.83 -8.79
C SER A 51 -1.89 -25.48 -8.29
N ILE A 52 -2.11 -25.16 -7.01
CA ILE A 52 -1.64 -23.93 -6.37
C ILE A 52 -0.82 -24.31 -5.14
N LEU A 53 0.48 -24.01 -5.16
CA LEU A 53 1.34 -24.19 -4.00
C LEU A 53 1.72 -22.84 -3.40
N ASN A 54 1.42 -22.68 -2.12
CA ASN A 54 1.74 -21.48 -1.36
C ASN A 54 2.75 -21.78 -0.26
N PHE A 55 3.91 -21.13 -0.35
CA PHE A 55 5.03 -21.22 0.57
C PHE A 55 5.31 -19.88 1.26
N ILE A 56 4.38 -18.92 1.16
CA ILE A 56 4.39 -17.78 2.06
C ILE A 56 3.86 -18.27 3.39
N LEU A 57 4.76 -18.35 4.35
CA LEU A 57 4.37 -18.46 5.74
C LEU A 57 3.52 -17.23 6.07
N PRO A 58 2.32 -17.37 6.65
CA PRO A 58 1.61 -16.24 7.21
C PRO A 58 2.53 -15.64 8.26
N THR A 59 3.27 -14.61 7.86
CA THR A 59 4.14 -13.87 8.75
C THR A 59 3.20 -13.23 9.74
N SER A 60 3.03 -13.85 10.91
CA SER A 60 2.87 -13.06 12.12
C SER A 60 3.95 -11.98 12.04
N LEU A 61 3.58 -10.72 12.24
CA LEU A 61 4.37 -9.49 12.04
C LEU A 61 5.75 -9.44 12.74
N ASN A 62 6.25 -10.53 13.30
CA ASN A 62 7.49 -10.61 14.06
C ASN A 62 8.58 -11.32 13.25
N HIS A 63 9.71 -10.64 13.11
CA HIS A 63 10.85 -11.02 12.27
C HIS A 63 11.82 -12.05 12.86
N THR A 64 11.49 -12.79 13.91
CA THR A 64 12.55 -13.46 14.67
C THR A 64 12.75 -14.95 14.40
N HIS A 65 11.81 -15.67 13.81
CA HIS A 65 12.07 -17.07 13.45
C HIS A 65 11.42 -17.43 12.11
N ALA A 66 12.21 -17.37 11.03
CA ALA A 66 11.93 -18.22 9.89
C ALA A 66 11.79 -19.65 10.45
N PRO A 67 10.70 -20.37 10.17
CA PRO A 67 10.58 -21.72 10.65
C PRO A 67 11.75 -22.52 10.13
N VAL A 68 12.17 -23.46 10.97
CA VAL A 68 13.31 -24.32 10.74
C VAL A 68 13.18 -24.90 9.32
N ILE A 69 14.16 -24.56 8.49
CA ILE A 69 14.39 -24.98 7.09
C ILE A 69 14.14 -26.49 6.79
N PRO A 70 14.29 -27.46 7.73
CA PRO A 70 14.13 -28.88 7.45
C PRO A 70 12.78 -29.29 6.85
N SER A 71 11.69 -28.56 7.15
CA SER A 71 10.37 -28.90 6.58
C SER A 71 10.28 -28.59 5.07
N VAL A 72 10.94 -27.53 4.61
CA VAL A 72 10.97 -27.15 3.19
C VAL A 72 11.80 -28.16 2.39
N ASP A 73 12.96 -28.55 2.89
CA ASP A 73 13.83 -29.52 2.21
C ASP A 73 13.17 -30.90 2.10
N GLN A 74 12.55 -31.37 3.19
CA GLN A 74 11.82 -32.64 3.18
C GLN A 74 10.62 -32.58 2.21
N PHE A 75 9.88 -31.48 2.21
CA PHE A 75 8.79 -31.28 1.28
C PHE A 75 9.27 -31.29 -0.18
N CYS A 76 10.34 -30.56 -0.47
CA CYS A 76 10.93 -30.43 -1.80
C CYS A 76 11.43 -31.77 -2.34
N THR A 77 12.08 -32.56 -1.49
CA THR A 77 12.64 -33.86 -1.88
C THR A 77 11.60 -34.97 -1.99
N SER A 78 10.57 -34.95 -1.13
CA SER A 78 9.64 -36.07 -0.99
C SER A 78 8.30 -35.87 -1.71
N ILE A 79 7.74 -34.65 -1.64
CA ILE A 79 6.38 -34.36 -2.08
C ILE A 79 6.39 -33.60 -3.40
N LEU A 80 7.17 -32.53 -3.47
CA LEU A 80 7.18 -31.62 -4.63
C LEU A 80 7.54 -32.34 -5.93
N ARG A 81 8.53 -33.26 -5.90
CA ARG A 81 8.91 -34.08 -7.06
C ARG A 81 7.78 -34.96 -7.60
N ARG A 82 6.81 -35.31 -6.77
CA ARG A 82 5.66 -36.16 -7.14
C ARG A 82 4.53 -35.35 -7.77
N ILE A 83 4.46 -34.05 -7.46
CA ILE A 83 3.33 -33.19 -7.82
C ILE A 83 3.68 -32.03 -8.75
N ASN A 84 4.96 -31.79 -8.99
CA ASN A 84 5.50 -30.70 -9.83
C ASN A 84 4.80 -30.56 -11.19
N HIS A 85 4.42 -31.66 -11.83
CA HIS A 85 3.72 -31.67 -13.11
C HIS A 85 2.28 -31.17 -13.02
N LYS A 86 1.68 -31.09 -11.82
CA LYS A 86 0.32 -30.57 -11.61
C LYS A 86 0.31 -29.10 -11.22
N VAL A 87 1.44 -28.54 -10.78
CA VAL A 87 1.55 -27.17 -10.28
C VAL A 87 1.38 -26.19 -11.44
N LYS A 88 0.41 -25.29 -11.31
CA LYS A 88 0.11 -24.19 -12.26
C LYS A 88 0.47 -22.83 -11.68
N THR A 89 0.25 -22.65 -10.38
CA THR A 89 0.56 -21.41 -9.65
C THR A 89 1.50 -21.71 -8.50
N LEU A 90 2.55 -20.91 -8.39
CA LEU A 90 3.54 -21.02 -7.33
C LEU A 90 3.68 -19.67 -6.60
N ILE A 91 3.45 -19.68 -5.30
CA ILE A 91 3.53 -18.51 -4.43
C ILE A 91 4.67 -18.74 -3.42
N VAL A 92 5.74 -17.94 -3.48
CA VAL A 92 6.99 -18.22 -2.75
C VAL A 92 7.52 -16.98 -2.06
N GLY A 93 8.01 -17.12 -0.83
CA GLY A 93 8.79 -16.08 -0.15
C GLY A 93 10.26 -16.09 -0.60
N SER A 94 10.93 -14.95 -0.56
CA SER A 94 12.35 -14.81 -0.96
C SER A 94 13.29 -15.82 -0.30
N PHE A 95 13.05 -16.18 0.96
CA PHE A 95 13.88 -17.12 1.72
C PHE A 95 13.85 -18.57 1.20
N SER A 96 12.72 -19.05 0.67
CA SER A 96 12.56 -20.43 0.18
C SER A 96 12.60 -20.53 -1.35
N MET A 97 12.81 -19.40 -2.03
CA MET A 97 12.78 -19.28 -3.49
C MET A 97 13.74 -20.26 -4.17
N LYS A 98 14.98 -20.36 -3.69
CA LYS A 98 15.98 -21.28 -4.24
C LYS A 98 15.56 -22.73 -4.05
N ASP A 99 15.16 -23.13 -2.86
CA ASP A 99 14.94 -24.55 -2.60
C ASP A 99 13.74 -25.06 -3.42
N ILE A 100 12.67 -24.27 -3.48
CA ILE A 100 11.45 -24.64 -4.20
C ILE A 100 11.63 -24.61 -5.72
N LEU A 101 12.20 -23.53 -6.28
CA LEU A 101 12.29 -23.40 -7.73
C LEU A 101 13.32 -24.37 -8.33
N TYR A 102 14.30 -24.82 -7.54
CA TYR A 102 15.32 -25.77 -8.00
C TYR A 102 15.00 -27.23 -7.65
N ALA A 103 14.05 -27.50 -6.77
CA ALA A 103 13.72 -28.86 -6.34
C ALA A 103 13.13 -29.75 -7.45
N ALA A 104 12.47 -29.16 -8.44
CA ALA A 104 11.77 -29.89 -9.49
C ALA A 104 11.63 -29.10 -10.79
N ARG A 105 11.33 -29.79 -11.89
CA ARG A 105 10.85 -29.17 -13.13
C ARG A 105 9.35 -29.00 -13.06
N TYR A 106 8.82 -27.84 -13.41
CA TYR A 106 7.40 -27.57 -13.38
C TYR A 106 6.86 -27.40 -14.80
N PRO A 107 6.47 -28.46 -15.52
CA PRO A 107 6.08 -28.35 -16.93
C PRO A 107 4.76 -27.59 -17.19
N ASN A 108 3.93 -27.40 -16.17
CA ASN A 108 2.61 -26.77 -16.29
C ASN A 108 2.47 -25.44 -15.53
N LEU A 109 3.58 -24.92 -15.00
CA LEU A 109 3.60 -23.67 -14.25
C LEU A 109 3.40 -22.48 -15.17
N THR A 110 2.35 -21.71 -14.93
CA THR A 110 2.00 -20.52 -15.71
C THR A 110 2.05 -19.24 -14.88
N GLU A 111 1.89 -19.35 -13.55
CA GLU A 111 1.82 -18.21 -12.64
C GLU A 111 2.85 -18.32 -11.51
N VAL A 112 3.61 -17.25 -11.29
CA VAL A 112 4.59 -17.16 -10.21
C VAL A 112 4.38 -15.86 -9.42
N LYS A 113 4.23 -15.98 -8.10
CA LYS A 113 4.19 -14.84 -7.17
C LYS A 113 5.34 -14.92 -6.17
N LEU A 114 6.22 -13.93 -6.20
CA LEU A 114 7.38 -13.86 -5.33
C LEU A 114 7.15 -12.77 -4.29
N PHE A 115 7.24 -13.12 -3.01
CA PHE A 115 6.99 -12.21 -1.89
C PHE A 115 8.26 -11.93 -1.11
N ASN A 116 8.25 -10.80 -0.42
CA ASN A 116 9.38 -10.31 0.37
C ASN A 116 10.66 -10.15 -0.47
N VAL A 117 10.51 -9.77 -1.74
CA VAL A 117 11.63 -9.56 -2.66
C VAL A 117 12.41 -8.32 -2.21
N ASP A 118 13.73 -8.44 -2.17
CA ASP A 118 14.65 -7.34 -1.88
C ASP A 118 15.77 -7.26 -2.95
N SER A 119 16.66 -6.28 -2.80
CA SER A 119 17.76 -6.05 -3.75
C SER A 119 18.67 -7.27 -3.88
N LEU A 120 19.00 -7.91 -2.76
CA LEU A 120 19.83 -9.11 -2.74
C LEU A 120 19.16 -10.25 -3.50
N THR A 121 17.90 -10.54 -3.18
CA THR A 121 17.10 -11.59 -3.86
C THR A 121 17.17 -11.41 -5.38
N ILE A 122 16.95 -10.20 -5.88
CA ILE A 122 16.96 -9.99 -7.32
C ILE A 122 18.35 -10.09 -7.93
N SER A 123 19.38 -9.54 -7.27
CA SER A 123 20.75 -9.70 -7.75
C SER A 123 21.12 -11.18 -7.86
N LEU A 124 20.79 -11.98 -6.84
CA LEU A 124 21.04 -13.42 -6.85
C LEU A 124 20.26 -14.15 -7.96
N TYR A 125 19.01 -13.78 -8.24
CA TYR A 125 18.13 -14.60 -9.09
C TYR A 125 17.91 -14.08 -10.51
N PHE A 126 18.06 -12.78 -10.73
CA PHE A 126 17.79 -12.13 -12.02
C PHE A 126 19.09 -11.58 -12.66
N THR A 127 20.09 -11.12 -11.90
CA THR A 127 21.32 -10.56 -12.51
C THR A 127 22.45 -11.58 -12.61
N ASP A 128 22.94 -12.08 -11.46
CA ASP A 128 24.26 -12.71 -11.38
C ASP A 128 24.23 -14.18 -11.74
N ASN A 129 23.14 -14.87 -11.39
CA ASN A 129 23.06 -16.32 -11.58
C ASN A 129 22.16 -16.76 -12.71
N LYS A 130 21.27 -15.91 -13.28
CA LYS A 130 20.29 -16.15 -14.38
C LYS A 130 19.51 -17.48 -14.38
N ARG A 131 19.77 -18.39 -13.43
CA ARG A 131 19.38 -19.81 -13.38
C ARG A 131 17.91 -19.98 -13.14
N LEU A 132 17.31 -19.10 -12.33
CA LEU A 132 15.88 -19.11 -12.05
C LEU A 132 15.05 -18.91 -13.33
N LEU A 133 15.60 -18.13 -14.27
CA LEU A 133 15.00 -17.86 -15.58
C LEU A 133 15.44 -18.82 -16.68
N TYR A 134 16.32 -19.80 -16.41
CA TYR A 134 16.61 -20.88 -17.36
C TYR A 134 15.66 -22.08 -17.19
N THR A 135 15.15 -22.32 -15.97
CA THR A 135 14.37 -23.53 -15.66
C THR A 135 12.86 -23.42 -15.88
N VAL A 136 12.32 -22.20 -15.95
CA VAL A 136 10.87 -21.93 -15.91
C VAL A 136 10.32 -20.99 -17.03
N PRO A 137 11.11 -20.35 -17.91
CA PRO A 137 10.74 -19.05 -18.49
C PRO A 137 9.59 -19.06 -19.51
N ARG A 138 9.57 -20.01 -20.45
CA ARG A 138 8.72 -19.89 -21.65
C ARG A 138 7.23 -20.08 -21.41
N GLN A 139 6.85 -20.69 -20.31
CA GLN A 139 5.46 -21.03 -20.02
C GLN A 139 4.81 -20.07 -19.03
N ILE A 140 5.60 -19.19 -18.40
CA ILE A 140 5.07 -18.18 -17.48
C ILE A 140 4.31 -17.13 -18.26
N THR A 141 3.01 -17.01 -17.96
CA THR A 141 2.13 -15.96 -18.47
C THR A 141 1.90 -14.87 -17.42
N ASP A 142 2.10 -15.18 -16.14
CA ASP A 142 1.77 -14.31 -15.01
C ASP A 142 2.92 -14.24 -14.00
N LEU A 143 3.48 -13.05 -13.80
CA LEU A 143 4.54 -12.80 -12.82
C LEU A 143 4.15 -11.66 -11.88
N ILE A 144 4.16 -11.94 -10.58
CA ILE A 144 3.94 -10.94 -9.52
C ILE A 144 5.15 -10.90 -8.59
N LEU A 145 5.76 -9.73 -8.44
CA LEU A 145 6.84 -9.46 -7.49
C LEU A 145 6.31 -8.51 -6.41
N VAL A 146 6.35 -8.95 -5.16
CA VAL A 146 5.95 -8.18 -3.98
C VAL A 146 7.18 -7.88 -3.13
N PHE A 147 7.58 -6.62 -3.14
CA PHE A 147 8.78 -6.15 -2.45
C PHE A 147 8.53 -5.90 -0.96
N LYS A 148 9.54 -6.20 -0.14
CA LYS A 148 9.47 -6.01 1.31
C LYS A 148 9.82 -4.57 1.72
N ASN A 149 9.14 -4.12 2.76
CA ASN A 149 9.33 -2.87 3.48
C ASN A 149 10.73 -2.80 4.17
N LYS A 150 11.79 -2.46 3.42
CA LYS A 150 13.10 -2.04 3.98
C LYS A 150 13.67 -0.90 3.14
N SER A 151 14.25 0.11 3.80
CA SER A 151 14.85 1.26 3.13
C SER A 151 16.04 0.82 2.28
N TYR A 152 15.98 1.05 0.98
CA TYR A 152 17.06 0.71 0.05
C TYR A 152 18.21 1.71 0.22
N LYS A 153 19.41 1.21 0.53
CA LYS A 153 20.65 2.00 0.57
C LYS A 153 21.55 1.78 -0.67
N ALA A 154 21.17 0.92 -1.61
CA ALA A 154 21.98 0.64 -2.81
C ALA A 154 21.64 1.61 -3.95
N SER A 155 22.63 1.91 -4.81
CA SER A 155 22.47 2.78 -5.98
C SER A 155 21.42 2.22 -6.95
N LEU A 156 20.26 2.88 -7.01
CA LEU A 156 19.05 2.44 -7.72
C LEU A 156 19.19 2.23 -9.24
N LYS A 157 20.22 2.78 -9.89
CA LYS A 157 20.19 3.01 -11.35
C LYS A 157 20.42 1.75 -12.20
N ASP A 158 21.35 0.89 -11.82
CA ASP A 158 21.77 -0.23 -12.69
C ASP A 158 20.84 -1.45 -12.54
N TYR A 159 20.34 -1.65 -11.32
CA TYR A 159 19.58 -2.84 -10.97
C TYR A 159 18.15 -2.87 -11.53
N THR A 160 17.49 -1.71 -11.68
CA THR A 160 16.14 -1.64 -12.27
C THR A 160 16.16 -2.11 -13.72
N ALA A 161 17.08 -1.55 -14.51
CA ALA A 161 17.24 -1.89 -15.91
C ALA A 161 17.50 -3.39 -16.09
N ASP A 162 18.41 -3.94 -15.28
CA ASP A 162 18.73 -5.37 -15.32
C ASP A 162 17.52 -6.25 -14.97
N LEU A 163 16.73 -5.89 -13.96
CA LEU A 163 15.53 -6.63 -13.57
C LEU A 163 14.53 -6.71 -14.74
N TYR A 164 14.13 -5.55 -15.29
CA TYR A 164 13.12 -5.49 -16.34
C TYR A 164 13.61 -6.15 -17.63
N ALA A 165 14.84 -5.85 -18.06
CA ALA A 165 15.45 -6.47 -19.23
C ALA A 165 15.53 -7.99 -19.08
N CYS A 166 15.85 -8.47 -17.87
CA CYS A 166 15.92 -9.90 -17.60
C CYS A 166 14.54 -10.57 -17.65
N ILE A 167 13.53 -10.02 -16.95
CA ILE A 167 12.16 -10.56 -16.97
C ILE A 167 11.65 -10.66 -18.41
N LEU A 168 11.76 -9.59 -19.19
CA LEU A 168 11.19 -9.52 -20.53
C LEU A 168 11.98 -10.36 -21.55
N LYS A 169 13.29 -10.49 -21.36
CA LYS A 169 14.12 -11.36 -22.21
C LYS A 169 13.79 -12.83 -22.04
N TYR A 170 13.52 -13.27 -20.81
CA TYR A 170 13.34 -14.70 -20.54
C TYR A 170 11.86 -15.10 -20.55
N CYS A 171 10.94 -14.31 -20.01
CA CYS A 171 9.51 -14.63 -20.00
C CYS A 171 8.83 -14.21 -21.32
N GLU A 172 9.19 -14.88 -22.42
CA GLU A 172 8.74 -14.55 -23.79
C GLU A 172 7.20 -14.53 -23.96
N ASN A 173 6.48 -15.34 -23.16
CA ASN A 173 5.01 -15.46 -23.21
C ASN A 173 4.29 -14.71 -22.09
N LEU A 174 4.98 -13.78 -21.42
CA LEU A 174 4.42 -13.02 -20.30
C LEU A 174 3.27 -12.13 -20.78
N LYS A 175 2.10 -12.32 -20.17
CA LYS A 175 0.88 -11.53 -20.42
C LYS A 175 0.65 -10.52 -19.30
N HIS A 176 0.88 -10.94 -18.05
CA HIS A 176 0.68 -10.11 -16.88
C HIS A 176 1.99 -9.95 -16.09
N LEU A 177 2.42 -8.70 -15.90
CA LEU A 177 3.52 -8.35 -15.01
C LEU A 177 3.02 -7.40 -13.94
N SER A 178 3.24 -7.74 -12.67
CA SER A 178 2.96 -6.87 -11.54
C SER A 178 4.17 -6.77 -10.62
N ILE A 179 4.70 -5.57 -10.43
CA ILE A 179 5.77 -5.26 -9.50
C ILE A 179 5.19 -4.24 -8.52
N ILE A 180 4.96 -4.70 -7.29
CA ILE A 180 4.30 -3.95 -6.23
C ILE A 180 5.11 -4.02 -4.94
N GLY A 181 4.86 -3.08 -4.04
CA GLY A 181 5.46 -3.05 -2.70
C GLY A 181 4.45 -2.59 -1.67
N SER A 182 4.75 -2.86 -0.40
CA SER A 182 3.88 -2.45 0.72
C SER A 182 3.71 -0.94 0.82
N TYR A 183 4.72 -0.18 0.40
CA TYR A 183 4.58 1.25 0.17
C TYR A 183 5.31 1.63 -1.10
N PRO A 184 4.92 2.75 -1.72
CA PRO A 184 5.44 3.07 -3.02
C PRO A 184 6.94 3.27 -3.07
N HIS A 185 7.56 3.82 -2.01
CA HIS A 185 9.02 4.04 -1.95
C HIS A 185 9.87 2.78 -1.80
N TYR A 186 9.27 1.61 -1.55
CA TYR A 186 10.00 0.39 -1.20
C TYR A 186 10.21 -0.57 -2.36
N TYR A 187 9.98 -0.14 -3.60
CA TYR A 187 10.27 -0.98 -4.74
C TYR A 187 10.80 -0.16 -5.90
N PRO A 188 11.64 -0.78 -6.75
CA PRO A 188 12.49 -0.05 -7.67
C PRO A 188 11.63 0.54 -8.82
N PRO A 189 11.70 1.87 -9.06
CA PRO A 189 11.00 2.49 -10.18
C PRO A 189 11.64 2.09 -11.51
N LEU A 190 10.82 1.82 -12.53
CA LEU A 190 11.28 1.75 -13.91
C LEU A 190 11.71 3.15 -14.36
N VAL A 191 12.93 3.22 -14.90
CA VAL A 191 13.49 4.40 -15.58
C VAL A 191 13.81 3.97 -16.99
N LEU A 192 13.01 4.37 -17.97
CA LEU A 192 13.10 3.86 -19.34
C LEU A 192 14.39 4.27 -20.04
N SER A 193 14.98 5.41 -19.66
CA SER A 193 16.29 5.83 -20.20
C SER A 193 17.44 4.89 -19.83
N ASN A 194 17.26 4.03 -18.82
CA ASN A 194 18.26 3.05 -18.42
C ASN A 194 18.07 1.68 -19.11
N VAL A 195 16.98 1.48 -19.86
CA VAL A 195 16.65 0.19 -20.47
C VAL A 195 16.75 0.32 -21.99
N PRO A 196 17.24 -0.69 -22.72
CA PRO A 196 17.26 -0.62 -24.18
C PRO A 196 15.86 -0.33 -24.73
N LEU A 197 15.76 0.54 -25.74
CA LEU A 197 14.47 0.89 -26.35
C LEU A 197 13.68 -0.37 -26.76
N THR A 198 14.38 -1.41 -27.24
CA THR A 198 13.81 -2.68 -27.68
C THR A 198 13.16 -3.54 -26.59
N THR A 199 13.33 -3.22 -25.31
CA THR A 199 12.98 -4.09 -24.17
C THR A 199 11.51 -4.51 -24.13
N PHE A 200 10.60 -3.70 -24.68
CA PHE A 200 9.16 -3.98 -24.70
C PHE A 200 8.57 -4.30 -26.08
N PHE A 201 9.34 -4.15 -27.17
CA PHE A 201 8.79 -4.17 -28.54
C PHE A 201 8.18 -5.50 -28.98
N SER A 202 8.63 -6.62 -28.40
CA SER A 202 8.13 -7.98 -28.70
C SER A 202 7.20 -8.54 -27.62
N SER A 203 6.73 -7.67 -26.72
CA SER A 203 5.98 -8.09 -25.53
C SER A 203 4.56 -8.55 -25.86
N THR A 204 4.15 -9.68 -25.26
CA THR A 204 2.75 -10.14 -25.23
C THR A 204 1.96 -9.59 -24.04
N LEU A 205 2.52 -8.60 -23.32
CA LEU A 205 1.89 -8.03 -22.15
C LEU A 205 0.57 -7.34 -22.52
N ASN A 206 -0.51 -7.79 -21.88
CA ASN A 206 -1.80 -7.12 -21.89
C ASN A 206 -2.12 -6.46 -20.54
N LYS A 207 -1.42 -6.81 -19.46
CA LYS A 207 -1.51 -6.14 -18.15
C LYS A 207 -0.14 -5.81 -17.58
N LEU A 208 0.04 -4.56 -17.19
CA LEU A 208 1.26 -4.06 -16.55
C LEU A 208 0.90 -3.28 -15.29
N CYS A 209 1.46 -3.69 -14.15
CA CYS A 209 1.37 -2.97 -12.88
C CYS A 209 2.77 -2.68 -12.35
N ILE A 210 3.20 -1.43 -12.36
CA ILE A 210 4.58 -1.05 -12.04
C ILE A 210 4.64 0.32 -11.38
N ARG A 211 5.84 0.64 -10.89
CA ARG A 211 6.24 1.99 -10.52
C ARG A 211 7.18 2.55 -11.57
N VAL A 212 7.01 3.83 -11.89
CA VAL A 212 7.94 4.58 -12.72
C VAL A 212 8.52 5.75 -11.94
N ARG A 213 9.69 6.21 -12.36
CA ARG A 213 10.34 7.33 -11.69
C ARG A 213 9.69 8.64 -12.11
N HIS A 214 9.52 8.84 -13.40
CA HIS A 214 8.99 10.07 -13.98
C HIS A 214 7.75 9.79 -14.84
N PHE A 215 6.94 10.81 -15.11
CA PHE A 215 5.79 10.65 -15.98
C PHE A 215 6.18 10.46 -17.44
N GLU A 216 7.33 10.98 -17.86
CA GLU A 216 7.94 10.70 -19.16
C GLU A 216 8.17 9.19 -19.37
N ASP A 217 8.53 8.46 -18.31
CA ASP A 217 8.64 7.01 -18.36
C ASP A 217 7.25 6.36 -18.57
N CYS A 218 6.17 6.93 -18.01
CA CYS A 218 4.80 6.50 -18.30
C CYS A 218 4.45 6.73 -19.77
N LEU A 219 4.71 7.93 -20.28
CA LEU A 219 4.43 8.30 -21.67
C LEU A 219 5.18 7.40 -22.65
N ALA A 220 6.45 7.12 -22.38
CA ALA A 220 7.25 6.24 -23.22
C ALA A 220 6.82 4.76 -23.14
N LEU A 221 6.04 4.32 -22.14
CA LEU A 221 5.39 2.98 -22.21
C LEU A 221 4.17 2.96 -23.15
N LEU A 222 3.60 4.13 -23.41
CA LEU A 222 2.40 4.32 -24.22
C LEU A 222 2.70 4.73 -25.67
N ASP A 223 3.98 4.84 -26.04
CA ASP A 223 4.45 5.25 -27.39
C ASP A 223 4.28 4.19 -28.49
N GLY A 224 3.40 3.21 -28.28
CA GLY A 224 3.16 2.11 -29.22
C GLY A 224 4.07 0.89 -29.03
N ARG A 225 5.07 0.92 -28.13
CA ARG A 225 5.92 -0.27 -27.87
C ARG A 225 5.17 -1.43 -27.21
N LEU A 226 4.04 -1.18 -26.55
CA LEU A 226 3.22 -2.18 -25.85
C LEU A 226 1.84 -2.35 -26.52
N LYS A 227 1.82 -2.82 -27.77
CA LYS A 227 0.60 -2.86 -28.62
C LYS A 227 -0.55 -3.71 -28.05
N GLN A 228 -0.25 -4.74 -27.26
CA GLN A 228 -1.26 -5.64 -26.69
C GLN A 228 -1.79 -5.16 -25.33
N LEU A 229 -1.26 -4.05 -24.79
CA LEU A 229 -1.60 -3.57 -23.46
C LEU A 229 -3.04 -3.09 -23.39
N THR A 230 -3.84 -3.73 -22.55
CA THR A 230 -5.23 -3.36 -22.26
C THR A 230 -5.40 -2.78 -20.85
N THR A 231 -4.49 -3.10 -19.93
CA THR A 231 -4.55 -2.65 -18.54
C THR A 231 -3.19 -2.11 -18.08
N LEU A 232 -3.16 -0.85 -17.67
CA LEU A 232 -1.98 -0.20 -17.10
C LEU A 232 -2.31 0.31 -15.69
N ILE A 233 -1.54 -0.14 -14.70
CA ILE A 233 -1.60 0.35 -13.32
C ILE A 233 -0.22 0.94 -13.01
N ILE A 234 -0.17 2.24 -12.79
CA ILE A 234 1.09 2.94 -12.66
C ILE A 234 1.13 3.79 -11.40
N PHE A 235 2.22 3.64 -10.67
CA PHE A 235 2.58 4.51 -9.57
C PHE A 235 3.77 5.40 -10.00
N ILE A 236 3.66 6.72 -9.87
CA ILE A 236 4.71 7.65 -10.28
C ILE A 236 5.42 8.20 -9.04
N GLU A 237 6.74 8.03 -8.97
CA GLU A 237 7.54 8.48 -7.82
C GLU A 237 7.87 9.96 -7.82
N ASN A 238 8.21 10.55 -8.95
CA ASN A 238 8.72 11.91 -8.93
C ASN A 238 8.26 12.67 -10.17
N MET A 239 7.73 13.85 -9.91
CA MET A 239 7.32 14.82 -10.91
C MET A 239 8.24 16.01 -10.76
N GLU A 240 9.54 15.80 -11.03
CA GLU A 240 10.50 16.89 -11.10
C GLU A 240 10.27 17.72 -12.37
N TYR A 241 10.51 19.02 -12.26
CA TYR A 241 10.14 20.05 -13.23
C TYR A 241 10.73 19.85 -14.63
N ASP A 242 9.89 20.16 -15.63
CA ASP A 242 10.23 20.75 -16.93
C ASP A 242 11.20 20.00 -17.85
N SER A 243 10.85 18.78 -18.26
CA SER A 243 11.21 18.35 -19.61
C SER A 243 9.97 18.20 -20.47
N LEU A 244 9.66 19.25 -21.25
CA LEU A 244 8.67 19.26 -22.33
C LEU A 244 9.16 18.40 -23.51
N ASN A 245 9.38 17.11 -23.28
CA ASN A 245 9.50 16.18 -24.39
C ASN A 245 8.09 15.95 -24.93
N VAL A 246 7.79 16.55 -26.07
CA VAL A 246 6.57 16.29 -26.83
C VAL A 246 6.67 14.85 -27.34
N TYR A 247 6.08 13.91 -26.61
CA TYR A 247 5.97 12.54 -27.08
C TYR A 247 4.97 12.49 -28.23
N ASN A 248 5.39 11.91 -29.36
CA ASN A 248 4.45 11.59 -30.41
C ASN A 248 3.55 10.44 -29.94
N MET A 249 2.28 10.77 -29.66
CA MET A 249 1.26 9.86 -29.13
C MET A 249 0.24 9.45 -30.19
N ASP A 250 0.65 9.40 -31.46
CA ASP A 250 -0.22 8.98 -32.57
C ASP A 250 -0.62 7.50 -32.46
N ASP A 251 0.21 6.66 -31.81
CA ASP A 251 0.02 5.21 -31.66
C ASP A 251 -0.25 4.77 -30.21
N LEU A 252 -1.20 5.41 -29.52
CA LEU A 252 -1.60 4.98 -28.18
C LEU A 252 -2.14 3.53 -28.20
N PRO A 253 -1.74 2.68 -27.24
CA PRO A 253 -2.31 1.34 -27.12
C PRO A 253 -3.82 1.41 -26.87
N ASN A 254 -4.54 0.37 -27.28
CA ASN A 254 -5.98 0.25 -27.06
C ASN A 254 -6.30 -0.12 -25.59
N LEU A 255 -5.93 0.78 -24.68
CA LEU A 255 -6.13 0.64 -23.25
C LEU A 255 -7.62 0.67 -22.91
N LYS A 256 -8.02 -0.29 -22.10
CA LYS A 256 -9.35 -0.38 -21.49
C LYS A 256 -9.35 0.08 -20.05
N CYS A 257 -8.28 -0.18 -19.31
CA CYS A 257 -8.17 0.15 -17.89
C CYS A 257 -6.86 0.92 -17.63
N LEU A 258 -6.99 2.08 -16.99
CA LEU A 258 -5.87 2.88 -16.54
C LEU A 258 -6.05 3.20 -15.05
N SER A 259 -5.04 2.88 -14.24
CA SER A 259 -4.93 3.36 -12.87
C SER A 259 -3.65 4.15 -12.74
N LEU A 260 -3.75 5.40 -12.31
CA LEU A 260 -2.62 6.29 -12.12
C LEU A 260 -2.64 6.86 -10.71
N THR A 261 -1.57 6.62 -9.97
CA THR A 261 -1.35 7.17 -8.63
C THR A 261 -0.06 7.98 -8.61
N THR A 262 -0.17 9.25 -8.24
CA THR A 262 0.97 10.15 -8.00
C THR A 262 0.76 10.85 -6.66
N PRO A 263 1.38 10.37 -5.58
CA PRO A 263 1.27 11.02 -4.28
C PRO A 263 2.12 12.29 -4.21
N PHE A 264 2.94 12.55 -5.23
CA PHE A 264 3.71 13.78 -5.37
C PHE A 264 2.98 14.78 -6.26
N CYS A 265 3.30 16.04 -6.02
CA CYS A 265 2.51 17.15 -6.51
C CYS A 265 2.81 17.49 -7.96
N LEU A 266 1.78 17.40 -8.81
CA LEU A 266 1.75 17.86 -10.18
C LEU A 266 1.63 19.39 -10.17
N THR A 267 2.55 20.13 -10.73
CA THR A 267 2.33 21.57 -10.94
C THR A 267 1.57 21.76 -12.25
N ASN A 268 2.24 22.26 -13.28
CA ASN A 268 1.65 22.50 -14.59
C ASN A 268 1.45 21.19 -15.39
N THR A 269 2.01 20.06 -14.93
CA THR A 269 1.97 18.78 -15.65
C THR A 269 0.56 18.23 -15.81
N TYR A 270 -0.36 18.57 -14.88
CA TYR A 270 -1.74 18.15 -14.98
C TYR A 270 -2.41 18.71 -16.24
N ASP A 271 -2.40 20.04 -16.40
CA ASP A 271 -3.04 20.70 -17.53
C ASP A 271 -2.26 20.49 -18.84
N THR A 272 -0.92 20.45 -18.78
CA THR A 272 -0.07 20.39 -19.99
C THR A 272 0.18 18.99 -20.53
N GLN A 273 0.02 17.93 -19.72
CA GLN A 273 0.36 16.57 -20.15
C GLN A 273 -0.70 15.51 -19.81
N PHE A 274 -1.28 15.55 -18.60
CA PHE A 274 -2.29 14.56 -18.20
C PHE A 274 -3.59 14.74 -18.97
N LEU A 275 -4.15 15.95 -19.00
CA LEU A 275 -5.40 16.22 -19.74
C LEU A 275 -5.25 15.90 -21.24
N PRO A 276 -4.20 16.35 -21.95
CA PRO A 276 -3.98 15.94 -23.34
C PRO A 276 -3.86 14.43 -23.55
N LEU A 277 -3.24 13.70 -22.62
CA LEU A 277 -3.17 12.24 -22.69
C LEU A 277 -4.57 11.62 -22.55
N PHE A 278 -5.32 12.05 -21.55
CA PHE A 278 -6.68 11.60 -21.28
C PHE A 278 -7.61 11.87 -22.45
N HIS A 279 -7.51 13.03 -23.09
CA HIS A 279 -8.31 13.39 -24.26
C HIS A 279 -8.11 12.45 -25.46
N ARG A 280 -6.98 11.73 -25.52
CA ARG A 280 -6.67 10.78 -26.59
C ARG A 280 -7.07 9.33 -26.25
N MET A 281 -7.44 9.04 -25.00
CA MET A 281 -7.78 7.69 -24.53
C MET A 281 -9.26 7.34 -24.78
N LEU A 282 -9.71 7.44 -26.04
CA LEU A 282 -11.12 7.28 -26.42
C LEU A 282 -11.72 5.89 -26.13
N ASN A 283 -10.87 4.87 -26.01
CA ASN A 283 -11.29 3.48 -25.77
C ASN A 283 -11.32 3.09 -24.30
N LEU A 284 -10.95 4.01 -23.40
CA LEU A 284 -10.86 3.72 -21.98
C LEU A 284 -12.25 3.42 -21.39
N GLU A 285 -12.34 2.28 -20.72
CA GLU A 285 -13.55 1.75 -20.09
C GLU A 285 -13.53 2.01 -18.57
N GLU A 286 -12.35 1.94 -17.96
CA GLU A 286 -12.12 2.12 -16.53
C GLU A 286 -10.95 3.08 -16.26
N LEU A 287 -11.17 4.05 -15.39
CA LEU A 287 -10.16 5.01 -14.95
C LEU A 287 -10.12 5.09 -13.43
N THR A 288 -8.92 4.93 -12.86
CA THR A 288 -8.66 5.16 -11.43
C THR A 288 -7.58 6.23 -11.27
N LEU A 289 -7.90 7.37 -10.64
CA LEU A 289 -6.96 8.48 -10.46
C LEU A 289 -6.78 8.85 -8.98
N TYR A 290 -5.53 8.84 -8.50
CA TYR A 290 -5.16 9.45 -7.23
C TYR A 290 -4.03 10.44 -7.48
N ILE A 291 -4.36 11.73 -7.54
CA ILE A 291 -3.42 12.77 -7.96
C ILE A 291 -3.48 13.98 -7.04
N THR A 292 -2.32 14.58 -6.78
CA THR A 292 -2.22 15.87 -6.10
C THR A 292 -1.65 16.91 -7.06
N ILE A 293 -2.31 18.05 -7.19
CA ILE A 293 -1.94 19.17 -8.04
C ILE A 293 -1.52 20.34 -7.15
N LYS A 294 -0.36 20.95 -7.38
CA LYS A 294 0.16 22.12 -6.66
C LYS A 294 0.18 23.37 -7.52
N ASN A 295 0.02 24.52 -6.88
CA ASN A 295 0.18 25.85 -7.49
C ASN A 295 -0.76 26.12 -8.68
N ARG A 296 -1.87 25.38 -8.77
CA ARG A 296 -2.92 25.69 -9.73
C ARG A 296 -3.69 26.92 -9.23
N THR A 297 -4.02 27.83 -10.13
CA THR A 297 -4.70 29.10 -9.79
C THR A 297 -6.19 28.93 -9.47
N THR A 298 -6.77 27.77 -9.78
CA THR A 298 -8.16 27.43 -9.52
C THR A 298 -8.27 26.01 -8.97
N PHE A 299 -9.32 25.74 -8.20
CA PHE A 299 -9.64 24.37 -7.77
C PHE A 299 -10.20 23.53 -8.93
N ILE A 300 -9.98 22.22 -8.85
CA ILE A 300 -10.72 21.27 -9.68
C ILE A 300 -12.12 21.14 -9.06
N ASP A 301 -13.14 21.50 -9.84
CA ASP A 301 -14.54 21.41 -9.47
C ASP A 301 -15.27 20.37 -10.35
N GLY A 302 -16.58 20.27 -10.21
CA GLY A 302 -17.37 19.39 -11.05
C GLY A 302 -17.36 19.78 -12.53
N THR A 303 -17.39 21.06 -12.82
CA THR A 303 -17.36 21.58 -14.20
C THR A 303 -16.10 21.15 -14.93
N HIS A 304 -14.95 21.28 -14.27
CA HIS A 304 -13.65 20.84 -14.78
C HIS A 304 -13.63 19.34 -15.07
N ILE A 305 -14.09 18.51 -14.12
CA ILE A 305 -14.14 17.04 -14.30
C ILE A 305 -15.00 16.66 -15.50
N TYR A 306 -16.16 17.29 -15.66
CA TYR A 306 -17.04 17.01 -16.77
C TYR A 306 -16.40 17.40 -18.11
N ASN A 307 -15.94 18.64 -18.23
CA ASN A 307 -15.43 19.19 -19.48
C ASN A 307 -14.11 18.54 -19.91
N GLU A 308 -13.17 18.33 -18.99
CA GLU A 308 -11.80 17.91 -19.31
C GLU A 308 -11.58 16.40 -19.19
N ILE A 309 -12.52 15.63 -18.63
CA ILE A 309 -12.36 14.18 -18.50
C ILE A 309 -13.56 13.45 -19.11
N LEU A 310 -14.75 13.66 -18.56
CA LEU A 310 -15.91 12.82 -18.90
C LEU A 310 -16.36 13.00 -20.36
N VAL A 311 -16.38 14.24 -20.88
CA VAL A 311 -16.76 14.51 -22.29
C VAL A 311 -15.80 13.85 -23.29
N HIS A 312 -14.53 13.68 -22.90
CA HIS A 312 -13.49 13.12 -23.76
C HIS A 312 -13.38 11.59 -23.70
N MET A 313 -14.05 10.92 -22.76
CA MET A 313 -13.98 9.47 -22.57
C MET A 313 -15.36 8.80 -22.71
N PRO A 314 -15.90 8.68 -23.93
CA PRO A 314 -17.28 8.22 -24.15
C PRO A 314 -17.55 6.77 -23.75
N ARG A 315 -16.51 5.94 -23.56
CA ARG A 315 -16.62 4.54 -23.13
C ARG A 315 -16.41 4.33 -21.63
N LEU A 316 -16.12 5.40 -20.89
CA LEU A 316 -15.81 5.32 -19.47
C LEU A 316 -17.07 5.00 -18.67
N HIS A 317 -17.12 3.80 -18.11
CA HIS A 317 -18.24 3.35 -17.28
C HIS A 317 -17.88 3.21 -15.80
N MET A 318 -16.58 3.23 -15.47
CA MET A 318 -16.10 3.28 -14.09
C MET A 318 -15.03 4.36 -13.95
N PHE A 319 -15.28 5.36 -13.11
CA PHE A 319 -14.34 6.42 -12.80
C PHE A 319 -14.16 6.60 -11.29
N ASN A 320 -13.12 5.96 -10.74
CA ASN A 320 -12.78 6.11 -9.32
C ASN A 320 -11.68 7.15 -9.17
N PHE A 321 -11.90 8.21 -8.39
CA PHE A 321 -10.88 9.25 -8.28
C PHE A 321 -10.82 9.93 -6.92
N CYS A 322 -9.63 10.44 -6.62
CA CYS A 322 -9.35 11.44 -5.60
C CYS A 322 -8.34 12.41 -6.19
N ILE A 323 -8.82 13.61 -6.54
CA ILE A 323 -8.01 14.69 -7.10
C ILE A 323 -7.92 15.76 -6.02
N SER A 324 -6.70 16.09 -5.61
CA SER A 324 -6.48 17.19 -4.65
C SER A 324 -5.78 18.36 -5.33
N THR A 325 -6.25 19.58 -5.11
CA THR A 325 -5.56 20.82 -5.49
C THR A 325 -5.04 21.51 -4.24
N ASP A 326 -3.75 21.81 -4.18
CA ASP A 326 -3.06 22.54 -3.12
C ASP A 326 -2.47 23.82 -3.74
N THR A 327 -2.86 24.99 -3.25
CA THR A 327 -2.38 26.26 -3.80
C THR A 327 -2.19 27.28 -2.71
N THR A 328 -1.34 28.29 -2.96
CA THR A 328 -1.24 29.40 -2.02
C THR A 328 -2.44 30.33 -2.19
N LEU A 329 -2.88 30.95 -1.09
CA LEU A 329 -4.02 31.87 -1.15
C LEU A 329 -3.78 33.04 -2.11
N ASP A 330 -2.55 33.53 -2.17
CA ASP A 330 -2.16 34.64 -3.05
C ASP A 330 -2.24 34.29 -4.54
N HIS A 331 -2.25 32.99 -4.88
CA HIS A 331 -2.35 32.51 -6.27
C HIS A 331 -3.77 32.06 -6.64
N LEU A 332 -4.70 32.01 -5.68
CA LEU A 332 -6.05 31.55 -5.92
C LEU A 332 -6.88 32.71 -6.50
N VAL A 333 -7.45 32.51 -7.68
CA VAL A 333 -8.29 33.51 -8.35
C VAL A 333 -9.65 33.66 -7.65
N ASP A 334 -10.21 32.55 -7.15
CA ASP A 334 -11.54 32.50 -6.53
C ASP A 334 -11.55 31.69 -5.22
N HIS A 335 -12.09 32.27 -4.15
CA HIS A 335 -12.28 31.60 -2.86
C HIS A 335 -13.60 30.80 -2.82
N LEU A 336 -13.66 29.70 -3.56
CA LEU A 336 -14.85 28.84 -3.60
C LEU A 336 -15.08 28.10 -2.28
N SER A 337 -16.25 28.29 -1.67
CA SER A 337 -16.64 27.52 -0.49
C SER A 337 -16.87 26.04 -0.83
N LYS A 338 -16.88 25.20 0.20
CA LYS A 338 -17.29 23.78 0.06
C LYS A 338 -18.64 23.63 -0.63
N ASN A 339 -19.60 24.51 -0.35
CA ASN A 339 -20.94 24.44 -0.93
C ASN A 339 -20.92 24.78 -2.41
N ASP A 340 -20.10 25.76 -2.83
CA ASP A 340 -19.97 26.13 -4.24
C ASP A 340 -19.42 24.96 -5.05
N ILE A 341 -18.35 24.31 -4.55
CA ILE A 341 -17.77 23.12 -5.21
C ILE A 341 -18.79 21.98 -5.21
N GLN A 342 -19.43 21.68 -4.08
CA GLN A 342 -20.43 20.61 -4.02
C GLN A 342 -21.60 20.83 -4.98
N GLN A 343 -22.04 22.08 -5.19
CA GLN A 343 -23.09 22.39 -6.15
C GLN A 343 -22.68 22.04 -7.58
N THR A 344 -21.44 22.29 -7.97
CA THR A 344 -20.94 21.89 -9.31
C THR A 344 -20.90 20.37 -9.47
N LEU A 345 -20.56 19.62 -8.41
CA LEU A 345 -20.55 18.16 -8.43
C LEU A 345 -21.95 17.58 -8.59
N ASN A 346 -22.93 18.13 -7.88
CA ASN A 346 -24.33 17.69 -7.94
C ASN A 346 -24.96 17.87 -9.34
N ASN A 347 -24.41 18.74 -10.17
CA ASN A 347 -24.88 18.96 -11.54
C ASN A 347 -24.42 17.84 -12.50
N ILE A 348 -23.42 17.03 -12.13
CA ILE A 348 -22.91 15.92 -12.94
C ILE A 348 -23.70 14.66 -12.62
N LYS A 349 -24.45 14.13 -13.59
CA LYS A 349 -25.27 12.90 -13.43
C LYS A 349 -24.48 11.59 -13.58
N TYR A 350 -23.15 11.61 -13.42
CA TYR A 350 -22.32 10.44 -13.70
C TYR A 350 -22.19 9.49 -12.51
N GLN A 351 -21.75 10.01 -11.36
CA GLN A 351 -21.50 9.25 -10.14
C GLN A 351 -21.64 10.15 -8.93
N GLU A 352 -21.93 9.59 -7.76
CA GLU A 352 -21.89 10.35 -6.50
C GLU A 352 -20.46 10.81 -6.21
N MET A 353 -20.32 12.11 -5.95
CA MET A 353 -19.04 12.77 -5.67
C MET A 353 -19.16 13.64 -4.43
N ASN A 354 -18.03 13.84 -3.74
CA ASN A 354 -17.95 14.70 -2.57
C ASN A 354 -16.65 15.49 -2.60
N CYS A 355 -16.56 16.49 -1.72
CA CYS A 355 -15.38 17.34 -1.61
C CYS A 355 -15.00 17.66 -0.16
N ILE A 356 -13.71 17.96 0.02
CA ILE A 356 -13.15 18.53 1.25
C ILE A 356 -12.44 19.81 0.86
N VAL A 357 -12.82 20.93 1.47
CA VAL A 357 -12.14 22.21 1.26
C VAL A 357 -11.59 22.67 2.60
N ASN A 358 -10.29 22.96 2.63
CA ASN A 358 -9.59 23.45 3.80
C ASN A 358 -8.80 24.72 3.44
N TYR A 359 -8.94 25.75 4.26
CA TYR A 359 -8.26 27.03 4.12
C TYR A 359 -7.35 27.24 5.34
N GLY A 360 -6.04 27.23 5.10
CA GLY A 360 -5.03 27.69 6.05
C GLY A 360 -4.68 29.17 5.84
N TYR A 361 -3.64 29.64 6.52
CA TYR A 361 -3.20 31.04 6.57
C TYR A 361 -2.59 31.47 5.24
N SER A 362 -1.89 30.54 4.57
CA SER A 362 -1.21 30.82 3.30
C SER A 362 -1.53 29.79 2.22
N THR A 363 -2.24 28.71 2.54
CA THR A 363 -2.52 27.61 1.62
C THR A 363 -3.98 27.21 1.65
N ALA A 364 -4.52 26.83 0.50
CA ALA A 364 -5.85 26.27 0.38
C ALA A 364 -5.77 24.90 -0.31
N ILE A 365 -6.44 23.92 0.27
CA ILE A 365 -6.47 22.55 -0.22
C ILE A 365 -7.92 22.16 -0.53
N CYS A 366 -8.17 21.69 -1.74
CA CYS A 366 -9.45 21.13 -2.16
C CYS A 366 -9.26 19.68 -2.60
N TYR A 367 -10.02 18.75 -2.04
CA TYR A 367 -10.17 17.39 -2.54
C TYR A 367 -11.52 17.26 -3.23
N VAL A 368 -11.54 16.63 -4.40
CA VAL A 368 -12.75 16.11 -5.04
C VAL A 368 -12.56 14.62 -5.29
N PHE A 369 -13.56 13.82 -4.93
CA PHE A 369 -13.46 12.37 -5.02
C PHE A 369 -14.80 11.70 -5.30
N SER A 370 -14.73 10.51 -5.90
CA SER A 370 -15.87 9.63 -6.17
C SER A 370 -16.28 8.84 -4.91
N LEU A 371 -17.58 8.50 -4.82
CA LEU A 371 -18.13 7.60 -3.82
C LEU A 371 -18.54 6.25 -4.43
N PRO A 372 -18.39 5.12 -3.69
CA PRO A 372 -17.67 5.01 -2.41
C PRO A 372 -16.17 5.33 -2.57
N PHE A 373 -15.54 5.84 -1.51
CA PHE A 373 -14.11 6.18 -1.55
C PHE A 373 -13.26 4.89 -1.61
N MET A 374 -12.49 4.70 -2.69
CA MET A 374 -11.81 3.42 -2.99
C MET A 374 -10.33 3.37 -2.60
N PHE A 375 -9.76 4.47 -2.11
CA PHE A 375 -8.33 4.55 -1.84
C PHE A 375 -8.01 4.22 -0.38
N ASP A 376 -6.81 3.70 -0.16
CA ASP A 376 -6.32 3.31 1.17
C ASP A 376 -5.61 4.45 1.90
N ASP A 377 -5.35 5.55 1.21
CA ASP A 377 -4.71 6.76 1.73
C ASP A 377 -5.62 7.98 1.59
N LEU A 378 -5.56 8.86 2.57
CA LEU A 378 -6.15 10.19 2.53
C LEU A 378 -5.27 11.14 3.34
N THR A 379 -4.71 12.14 2.69
CA THR A 379 -3.75 13.05 3.32
C THR A 379 -4.32 14.43 3.58
N TYR A 380 -3.72 15.18 4.50
CA TYR A 380 -3.98 16.61 4.79
C TYR A 380 -5.46 17.02 4.90
N ILE A 381 -6.28 16.24 5.62
CA ILE A 381 -7.64 16.68 5.95
C ILE A 381 -7.64 17.52 7.24
N GLY A 382 -8.49 18.54 7.28
CA GLY A 382 -8.70 19.42 8.44
C GLY A 382 -10.06 19.20 9.10
N ASN A 383 -10.53 20.18 9.87
CA ASN A 383 -11.80 20.14 10.62
C ASN A 383 -13.07 20.05 9.74
N THR A 384 -12.97 20.19 8.42
CA THR A 384 -14.11 20.38 7.49
C THR A 384 -14.51 19.14 6.68
N TYR A 385 -13.96 17.97 7.01
CA TYR A 385 -14.24 16.75 6.26
C TYR A 385 -15.71 16.30 6.38
N PRO A 386 -16.30 15.68 5.34
CA PRO A 386 -17.70 15.26 5.35
C PRO A 386 -17.94 14.10 6.32
N SER A 387 -19.13 14.05 6.91
CA SER A 387 -19.60 12.95 7.77
C SER A 387 -19.96 11.70 6.98
N ILE A 388 -18.98 11.15 6.25
CA ILE A 388 -19.08 9.89 5.52
C ILE A 388 -18.14 8.85 6.14
N VAL A 389 -18.37 7.58 5.82
CA VAL A 389 -17.52 6.46 6.26
C VAL A 389 -16.56 6.09 5.13
N PHE A 390 -15.27 6.23 5.40
CA PHE A 390 -14.17 5.87 4.52
C PHE A 390 -13.72 4.43 4.81
N ASN A 391 -14.49 3.46 4.35
CA ASN A 391 -14.26 2.03 4.65
C ASN A 391 -12.91 1.49 4.15
N ASN A 392 -12.32 2.10 3.11
CA ASN A 392 -11.08 1.61 2.51
C ASN A 392 -9.83 2.31 3.05
N VAL A 393 -9.98 3.48 3.70
CA VAL A 393 -8.84 4.27 4.16
C VAL A 393 -8.18 3.59 5.36
N LYS A 394 -6.91 3.27 5.18
CA LYS A 394 -6.03 2.66 6.20
C LYS A 394 -4.98 3.63 6.70
N ARG A 395 -4.63 4.65 5.91
CA ARG A 395 -3.64 5.67 6.25
C ARG A 395 -4.25 7.04 6.15
N LEU A 396 -4.14 7.81 7.23
CA LEU A 396 -4.73 9.14 7.33
C LEU A 396 -3.70 10.14 7.83
N THR A 397 -3.58 11.27 7.14
CA THR A 397 -2.88 12.44 7.66
C THR A 397 -3.88 13.56 7.94
N VAL A 398 -3.96 14.00 9.18
CA VAL A 398 -4.75 15.16 9.59
C VAL A 398 -3.83 16.35 9.85
N LYS A 399 -4.13 17.48 9.22
CA LYS A 399 -3.40 18.74 9.36
C LYS A 399 -4.38 19.90 9.31
N ASP A 400 -4.27 20.77 10.30
CA ASP A 400 -5.04 21.99 10.37
C ASP A 400 -4.26 23.02 11.18
N GLU A 401 -4.51 24.29 10.90
CA GLU A 401 -3.96 25.40 11.65
C GLU A 401 -4.87 25.83 12.81
N ILE A 402 -6.13 25.42 12.73
CA ILE A 402 -7.09 25.47 13.83
C ILE A 402 -6.86 24.23 14.70
N SER A 403 -6.90 24.41 16.02
CA SER A 403 -6.76 23.31 16.98
C SER A 403 -7.78 22.20 16.72
N PHE A 404 -7.36 20.93 16.76
CA PHE A 404 -8.32 19.83 16.78
C PHE A 404 -8.89 19.63 18.19
N LYS A 405 -10.21 19.45 18.28
CA LYS A 405 -10.89 19.13 19.55
C LYS A 405 -10.95 17.61 19.76
N HIS A 406 -11.25 17.17 20.98
CA HIS A 406 -11.53 15.77 21.28
C HIS A 406 -12.58 15.16 20.32
N GLU A 407 -13.68 15.87 20.09
CA GLU A 407 -14.77 15.41 19.19
C GLU A 407 -14.32 15.23 17.73
N PHE A 408 -13.28 15.95 17.28
CA PHE A 408 -12.70 15.74 15.96
C PHE A 408 -12.15 14.32 15.85
N PHE A 409 -11.33 13.89 16.81
CA PHE A 409 -10.74 12.54 16.82
C PHE A 409 -11.78 11.45 17.03
N LYS A 410 -12.87 11.74 17.75
CA LYS A 410 -14.01 10.83 17.83
C LYS A 410 -14.68 10.66 16.47
N GLY A 411 -14.87 11.75 15.73
CA GLY A 411 -15.31 11.71 14.33
C GLY A 411 -14.37 10.87 13.47
N ILE A 412 -13.05 11.04 13.62
CA ILE A 412 -12.06 10.25 12.86
C ILE A 412 -12.22 8.75 13.16
N ALA A 413 -12.35 8.35 14.43
CA ALA A 413 -12.53 6.94 14.78
C ALA A 413 -13.82 6.33 14.18
N LEU A 414 -14.88 7.14 13.99
CA LEU A 414 -16.14 6.70 13.39
C LEU A 414 -16.09 6.67 11.87
N SER A 415 -15.47 7.68 11.25
CA SER A 415 -15.36 7.81 9.79
C SER A 415 -14.31 6.88 9.19
N PHE A 416 -13.31 6.43 9.96
CA PHE A 416 -12.19 5.62 9.47
C PHE A 416 -12.08 4.31 10.28
N PRO A 417 -13.04 3.37 10.12
CA PRO A 417 -13.14 2.19 10.99
C PRO A 417 -11.99 1.19 10.81
N LEU A 418 -11.27 1.21 9.68
CA LEU A 418 -10.13 0.33 9.37
C LEU A 418 -8.79 1.07 9.43
N LEU A 419 -8.70 2.19 10.14
CA LEU A 419 -7.50 3.00 10.21
C LEU A 419 -6.34 2.24 10.88
N GLU A 420 -5.26 2.04 10.13
CA GLU A 420 -4.03 1.36 10.55
C GLU A 420 -2.91 2.37 10.88
N GLU A 421 -2.86 3.51 10.19
CA GLU A 421 -1.86 4.56 10.40
C GLU A 421 -2.51 5.95 10.50
N LEU A 422 -2.15 6.70 11.55
CA LEU A 422 -2.62 8.07 11.75
C LEU A 422 -1.44 9.01 11.94
N CYS A 423 -1.35 10.03 11.09
CA CYS A 423 -0.42 11.14 11.23
C CYS A 423 -1.17 12.41 11.62
N VAL A 424 -0.76 13.02 12.73
CA VAL A 424 -1.33 14.27 13.25
C VAL A 424 -0.28 15.35 13.17
N ILE A 425 -0.63 16.48 12.55
CA ILE A 425 0.21 17.67 12.44
C ILE A 425 -0.60 18.89 12.88
N ASN A 426 -0.35 19.39 14.09
CA ASN A 426 -1.01 20.57 14.63
C ASN A 426 -0.22 21.17 15.80
N ILE A 427 0.38 22.33 15.58
CA ILE A 427 1.21 23.00 16.59
C ILE A 427 0.40 23.73 17.65
N LYS A 428 -0.89 24.00 17.40
CA LYS A 428 -1.71 24.77 18.33
C LYS A 428 -2.22 23.87 19.44
N PRO A 429 -2.23 24.34 20.70
CA PRO A 429 -2.84 23.61 21.80
C PRO A 429 -4.29 23.28 21.46
N GLN A 430 -4.80 22.19 22.04
CA GLN A 430 -6.22 21.90 21.90
C GLN A 430 -6.99 23.08 22.49
N SER A 431 -7.96 23.62 21.74
CA SER A 431 -8.84 24.63 22.32
C SER A 431 -9.57 23.98 23.49
N LEU A 432 -9.15 24.36 24.70
CA LEU A 432 -9.87 24.05 25.92
C LEU A 432 -11.30 24.50 25.67
N ILE A 433 -12.26 23.59 25.75
CA ILE A 433 -13.59 24.02 26.19
C ILE A 433 -13.34 24.47 27.63
N SER A 434 -13.10 25.77 27.80
CA SER A 434 -12.84 26.45 29.08
C SER A 434 -13.94 26.23 30.12
N ASP A 435 -14.99 25.49 29.77
CA ASP A 435 -16.18 25.35 30.60
C ASP A 435 -16.27 24.00 31.34
N LYS A 436 -15.34 23.04 31.20
CA LYS A 436 -15.51 21.69 31.81
C LYS A 436 -14.29 20.96 32.37
N TRP A 437 -13.12 21.56 32.51
CA TRP A 437 -12.01 20.89 33.22
C TRP A 437 -11.96 21.23 34.73
N ASN A 438 -12.76 22.19 35.18
CA ASN A 438 -12.79 22.66 36.58
C ASN A 438 -14.14 22.46 37.31
N SER A 439 -15.11 21.73 36.75
CA SER A 439 -16.32 21.36 37.50
C SER A 439 -16.27 19.89 37.91
N ASN A 440 -16.56 19.67 39.19
CA ASN A 440 -16.67 18.39 39.89
C ASN A 440 -17.78 17.46 39.37
N ASP A 441 -18.10 17.46 38.07
CA ASP A 441 -19.16 16.62 37.51
C ASP A 441 -18.64 15.63 36.46
N ASN A 442 -18.96 14.37 36.75
CA ASN A 442 -18.72 13.12 36.03
C ASN A 442 -19.15 13.04 34.55
N GLN A 443 -18.96 14.09 33.73
CA GLN A 443 -19.06 13.97 32.28
C GLN A 443 -17.75 13.46 31.70
N TRP A 444 -17.51 12.16 31.90
CA TRP A 444 -16.44 11.45 31.22
C TRP A 444 -16.78 11.47 29.73
N TYR A 445 -15.97 12.18 28.94
CA TYR A 445 -16.01 12.02 27.49
C TYR A 445 -15.85 10.53 27.16
N SER A 446 -16.64 10.04 26.22
CA SER A 446 -16.56 8.64 25.78
C SER A 446 -15.14 8.36 25.29
N ILE A 447 -14.47 7.35 25.86
CA ILE A 447 -13.14 6.93 25.42
C ILE A 447 -13.16 6.65 23.92
N ILE A 448 -12.30 7.33 23.16
CA ILE A 448 -12.16 7.11 21.72
C ILE A 448 -11.44 5.79 21.51
N LYS A 449 -11.91 4.96 20.58
CA LYS A 449 -11.31 3.66 20.29
C LYS A 449 -10.80 3.63 18.87
N PHE A 450 -9.51 3.31 18.70
CA PHE A 450 -8.94 3.00 17.40
C PHE A 450 -8.52 1.52 17.37
N PRO A 451 -9.43 0.60 17.03
CA PRO A 451 -9.21 -0.83 17.20
C PRO A 451 -8.07 -1.41 16.35
N TYR A 452 -7.78 -0.79 15.20
CA TYR A 452 -6.79 -1.28 14.24
C TYR A 452 -5.57 -0.38 14.07
N LEU A 453 -5.45 0.70 14.87
CA LEU A 453 -4.33 1.64 14.72
C LEU A 453 -3.03 0.96 15.17
N ILE A 454 -2.13 0.75 14.22
CA ILE A 454 -0.82 0.10 14.38
C ILE A 454 0.27 1.15 14.55
N SER A 455 0.20 2.25 13.78
CA SER A 455 1.20 3.31 13.74
C SER A 455 0.59 4.68 14.02
N LEU A 456 1.13 5.39 15.01
CA LEU A 456 0.73 6.75 15.35
C LEU A 456 1.92 7.70 15.17
N ARG A 457 1.74 8.72 14.32
CA ARG A 457 2.75 9.74 14.04
C ARG A 457 2.27 11.09 14.55
N LEU A 458 2.89 11.57 15.61
CA LEU A 458 2.63 12.86 16.25
C LEU A 458 3.77 13.81 15.89
N VAL A 459 3.72 14.34 14.67
CA VAL A 459 4.80 15.15 14.07
C VAL A 459 4.48 16.62 14.25
N THR A 460 5.37 17.36 14.92
CA THR A 460 5.19 18.80 15.15
C THR A 460 3.83 19.10 15.78
N VAL A 461 3.52 18.41 16.88
CA VAL A 461 2.25 18.57 17.61
C VAL A 461 2.44 19.21 18.98
N HIS A 462 1.41 19.92 19.44
CA HIS A 462 1.31 20.33 20.85
C HIS A 462 1.20 19.11 21.79
N THR A 463 1.66 19.25 23.04
CA THR A 463 1.65 18.19 24.06
C THR A 463 0.25 17.64 24.33
N ASP A 464 -0.80 18.45 24.17
CA ASP A 464 -2.19 18.04 24.40
C ASP A 464 -2.62 16.90 23.46
N TYR A 465 -2.10 16.83 22.24
CA TYR A 465 -2.41 15.73 21.32
C TYR A 465 -1.72 14.45 21.76
N ILE A 466 -0.50 14.55 22.28
CA ILE A 466 0.22 13.41 22.82
C ILE A 466 -0.54 12.86 24.04
N ASP A 467 -0.99 13.73 24.95
CA ASP A 467 -1.85 13.31 26.07
C ASP A 467 -3.20 12.75 25.57
N GLN A 468 -3.84 13.37 24.58
CA GLN A 468 -5.09 12.85 24.00
C GLN A 468 -4.98 11.41 23.52
N PHE A 469 -3.89 11.05 22.84
CA PHE A 469 -3.74 9.70 22.28
C PHE A 469 -3.11 8.70 23.26
N LEU A 470 -2.11 9.10 24.03
CA LEU A 470 -1.41 8.17 24.91
C LEU A 470 -2.18 7.92 26.21
N ASN A 471 -3.00 8.87 26.67
CA ASN A 471 -3.80 8.68 27.88
C ASN A 471 -4.96 7.72 27.63
N GLU A 472 -4.92 6.55 28.26
CA GLU A 472 -5.90 5.48 28.12
C GLU A 472 -7.31 5.87 28.57
N ARG A 473 -7.44 6.90 29.42
CA ARG A 473 -8.72 7.48 29.84
C ARG A 473 -9.35 8.37 28.76
N LYS A 474 -8.59 8.75 27.73
CA LYS A 474 -9.05 9.57 26.60
C LYS A 474 -9.16 8.74 25.32
N THR A 475 -8.16 7.90 25.05
CA THR A 475 -8.09 7.09 23.83
C THR A 475 -7.54 5.69 24.13
N HIS A 476 -8.21 4.67 23.60
CA HIS A 476 -7.78 3.28 23.70
C HIS A 476 -7.17 2.80 22.38
N LEU A 477 -5.91 2.37 22.42
CA LEU A 477 -5.12 1.99 21.26
C LEU A 477 -4.62 0.53 21.39
N PRO A 478 -5.50 -0.47 21.21
CA PRO A 478 -5.18 -1.86 21.52
C PRO A 478 -4.08 -2.48 20.66
N CYS A 479 -3.87 -1.97 19.43
CA CYS A 479 -2.95 -2.50 18.42
C CYS A 479 -1.72 -1.62 18.16
N LEU A 480 -1.52 -0.55 18.95
CA LEU A 480 -0.42 0.38 18.72
C LEU A 480 0.92 -0.32 18.96
N THR A 481 1.74 -0.39 17.91
CA THR A 481 3.08 -0.99 17.96
C THR A 481 4.18 -0.05 17.48
N GLU A 482 3.84 1.03 16.78
CA GLU A 482 4.78 2.02 16.28
C GLU A 482 4.34 3.44 16.70
N LEU A 483 5.25 4.21 17.29
CA LEU A 483 5.01 5.60 17.70
C LEU A 483 6.12 6.51 17.19
N THR A 484 5.74 7.58 16.49
CA THR A 484 6.64 8.68 16.15
C THR A 484 6.24 9.92 16.93
N VAL A 485 7.13 10.45 17.76
CA VAL A 485 6.82 11.58 18.65
C VAL A 485 8.09 12.38 19.01
N ASN A 486 7.94 13.66 19.37
CA ASN A 486 9.04 14.41 19.97
C ASN A 486 9.35 13.89 21.39
N TYR A 487 10.62 13.61 21.68
CA TYR A 487 11.04 12.97 22.94
C TYR A 487 10.77 13.84 24.17
N ASN A 488 11.04 15.15 24.09
CA ASN A 488 10.83 16.06 25.22
C ASN A 488 9.34 16.18 25.56
N ASN A 489 8.48 16.27 24.56
CA ASN A 489 7.03 16.29 24.77
C ASN A 489 6.52 14.95 25.34
N LEU A 490 7.11 13.82 24.92
CA LEU A 490 6.79 12.52 25.49
C LEU A 490 7.18 12.43 26.97
N LEU A 491 8.36 12.95 27.36
CA LEU A 491 8.77 13.01 28.76
C LEU A 491 7.79 13.83 29.62
N ILE A 492 7.34 14.98 29.12
CA ILE A 492 6.37 15.83 29.82
C ILE A 492 5.05 15.07 30.04
N VAL A 493 4.48 14.49 28.98
CA VAL A 493 3.17 13.82 29.07
C VAL A 493 3.20 12.55 29.92
N THR A 494 4.31 11.83 29.91
CA THR A 494 4.48 10.59 30.69
C THR A 494 5.03 10.84 32.10
N GLU A 495 5.25 12.10 32.50
CA GLU A 495 5.91 12.48 33.76
C GLU A 495 7.24 11.73 33.94
N HIS A 496 8.14 11.82 32.96
CA HIS A 496 9.40 11.05 32.94
C HIS A 496 9.18 9.53 33.04
N PHE A 497 8.15 9.02 32.34
CA PHE A 497 7.78 7.61 32.31
C PHE A 497 7.32 7.03 33.66
N THR A 498 6.69 7.85 34.52
CA THR A 498 6.08 7.39 35.77
C THR A 498 4.55 7.47 35.80
N ARG A 499 3.93 8.05 34.78
CA ARG A 499 2.48 8.24 34.74
C ARG A 499 1.74 6.97 34.29
N ASP A 500 0.93 6.39 35.18
CA ASP A 500 0.19 5.15 34.88
C ASP A 500 -0.83 5.31 33.74
N ALA A 501 -1.50 6.46 33.67
CA ALA A 501 -2.60 6.68 32.72
C ALA A 501 -2.16 6.65 31.24
N THR A 502 -0.87 6.76 30.95
CA THR A 502 -0.32 6.67 29.59
C THR A 502 0.39 5.33 29.34
N TRP A 503 0.55 4.50 30.38
CA TRP A 503 1.38 3.31 30.33
C TRP A 503 0.75 2.19 29.50
N LEU A 504 -0.58 1.98 29.58
CA LEU A 504 -1.24 0.87 28.89
C LEU A 504 -1.14 0.96 27.36
N ASN A 505 -1.24 2.17 26.81
CA ASN A 505 -1.05 2.40 25.39
C ASN A 505 0.44 2.30 24.99
N CYS A 506 1.36 2.65 25.89
CA CYS A 506 2.79 2.63 25.62
C CYS A 506 3.44 1.24 25.71
N MET A 507 2.97 0.37 26.62
CA MET A 507 3.62 -0.93 26.88
C MET A 507 3.66 -1.89 25.68
N LYS A 508 2.86 -1.64 24.64
CA LYS A 508 2.76 -2.45 23.42
C LYS A 508 3.67 -1.96 22.29
N ILE A 509 4.25 -0.77 22.43
CA ILE A 509 5.08 -0.17 21.42
C ILE A 509 6.37 -0.98 21.26
N LYS A 510 6.62 -1.41 20.02
CA LYS A 510 7.81 -2.13 19.60
C LYS A 510 8.81 -1.22 18.91
N LYS A 511 8.33 -0.16 18.23
CA LYS A 511 9.17 0.83 17.55
C LYS A 511 8.82 2.23 18.02
N LEU A 512 9.81 2.91 18.58
CA LEU A 512 9.71 4.30 18.97
C LEU A 512 10.65 5.11 18.07
N HIS A 513 10.07 6.03 17.31
CA HIS A 513 10.81 6.97 16.47
C HIS A 513 10.79 8.34 17.13
N VAL A 514 11.95 8.81 17.56
CA VAL A 514 12.14 10.16 18.12
C VAL A 514 13.15 10.92 17.28
N GLY A 515 12.91 12.23 17.13
CA GLY A 515 13.75 13.08 16.30
C GLY A 515 15.02 13.60 16.98
N GLU A 516 15.23 13.27 18.25
CA GLU A 516 16.33 13.78 19.08
C GLU A 516 17.06 12.61 19.76
N THR A 517 18.24 12.87 20.33
CA THR A 517 18.99 11.89 21.11
C THR A 517 18.20 11.50 22.36
N ILE A 518 18.05 10.20 22.59
CA ILE A 518 17.35 9.67 23.77
C ILE A 518 18.28 9.77 24.97
N GLU A 519 17.93 10.60 25.94
CA GLU A 519 18.54 10.48 27.27
C GLU A 519 18.02 9.20 27.94
N HIS A 520 18.90 8.22 28.15
CA HIS A 520 18.54 6.96 28.79
C HIS A 520 18.09 7.19 30.23
N THR A 521 16.77 7.17 30.46
CA THR A 521 16.20 7.12 31.82
C THR A 521 16.03 5.66 32.25
N LYS A 522 16.19 5.38 33.54
CA LYS A 522 15.98 4.02 34.09
C LYS A 522 14.56 3.50 33.87
N HIS A 523 13.59 4.40 33.72
CA HIS A 523 12.17 4.07 33.60
C HIS A 523 11.74 3.75 32.17
N LEU A 524 12.51 4.16 31.15
CA LEU A 524 12.15 3.96 29.74
C LEU A 524 11.90 2.48 29.40
N HIS A 525 12.77 1.57 29.84
CA HIS A 525 12.65 0.13 29.57
C HIS A 525 11.47 -0.53 30.30
N VAL A 526 11.05 0.02 31.44
CA VAL A 526 9.85 -0.43 32.16
C VAL A 526 8.58 0.04 31.43
N TYR A 527 8.64 1.25 30.89
CA TYR A 527 7.54 1.87 30.17
C TYR A 527 7.31 1.27 28.77
N PHE A 528 8.39 0.86 28.11
CA PHE A 528 8.38 0.24 26.79
C PHE A 528 9.10 -1.13 26.81
N PRO A 529 8.49 -2.18 27.40
CA PRO A 529 9.13 -3.47 27.60
C PRO A 529 9.42 -4.23 26.29
N LEU A 530 8.77 -3.88 25.18
CA LEU A 530 8.92 -4.52 23.87
C LEU A 530 9.80 -3.72 22.89
N LEU A 531 10.45 -2.66 23.37
CA LEU A 531 11.07 -1.67 22.50
C LEU A 531 12.34 -2.19 21.80
N GLU A 532 12.31 -2.17 20.48
CA GLU A 532 13.50 -2.14 19.63
C GLU A 532 13.81 -0.67 19.30
N LEU A 533 14.93 -0.15 19.79
CA LEU A 533 15.31 1.25 19.57
C LEU A 533 15.71 1.47 18.11
N CYS A 534 14.97 2.33 17.41
CA CYS A 534 15.25 2.75 16.04
C CYS A 534 15.68 4.24 16.03
N PHE A 535 16.96 4.52 15.80
CA PHE A 535 17.47 5.88 15.64
C PHE A 535 17.36 6.33 14.18
N PHE A 536 16.81 7.53 13.94
CA PHE A 536 16.94 8.23 12.65
C PHE A 536 18.09 9.23 12.71
N SER A 537 18.88 9.29 11.65
CA SER A 537 19.59 10.51 11.23
C SER A 537 18.66 11.25 10.27
N TYR A 538 18.24 12.46 10.62
CA TYR A 538 17.57 13.37 9.67
C TYR A 538 18.52 13.80 8.56
#